data_AF-A0A259NDJ4-F1
#
_entry.id   AF-A0A259NDJ4-F1
#
_cell.length_a   1.000
_cell.length_b   1.000
_cell.length_c   1.000
_cell.angle_alpha   90.00
_cell.angle_beta   90.00
_cell.angle_gamma   90.00
#
_symmetry.space_group_name_H-M   'P 1'
#
loop_
_entity.id
_entity.type
_entity.pdbx_description
1 polymer ?
#
loop_
_entity_poly.entity_id
_entity_poly.type
_entity_poly.pdbx_seq_one_letter_code
_entity_poly.pdbx_strand_id
1 'polypeptide(L)'
;MNNAPQYITGNWGHIFEGERSERMTRVVLDATTRKVLVLQVQRNRAAADSYGLSSRTELLDVEDSMVNANPELFDEPSAFGLEATGSLPDWATSQIEESELRVKLAELQGEFAAAGGRGVELAEQIDEIQRQLGEYEGDE
;
A
#
# COMPACT_ATOMS: atom_id res chain seq x y z
N MET A 1 18.21 9.72 -19.91
CA MET A 1 17.98 10.78 -18.90
C MET A 1 16.48 10.87 -18.69
N ASN A 2 15.84 10.63 -17.54
CA ASN A 2 16.26 10.37 -16.16
C ASN A 2 15.27 9.33 -15.61
N ASN A 3 15.74 8.18 -15.11
CA ASN A 3 14.96 7.41 -14.14
C ASN A 3 15.06 8.19 -12.83
N ALA A 4 14.28 9.26 -12.70
CA ALA A 4 14.11 9.88 -11.40
C ALA A 4 13.59 8.78 -10.45
N PRO A 5 14.09 8.70 -9.21
CA PRO A 5 13.54 7.75 -8.25
C PRO A 5 12.05 8.04 -8.11
N GLN A 6 11.23 7.08 -8.51
CA GLN A 6 9.78 7.19 -8.43
C GLN A 6 9.30 6.92 -7.00
N TYR A 7 10.05 6.12 -6.25
CA TYR A 7 9.61 5.61 -4.97
C TYR A 7 10.61 5.94 -3.86
N ILE A 8 10.10 6.19 -2.66
CA ILE A 8 10.86 6.24 -1.42
C ILE A 8 10.40 5.05 -0.58
N THR A 9 11.34 4.21 -0.16
CA THR A 9 11.05 2.98 0.58
C THR A 9 11.92 2.88 1.82
N GLY A 10 11.44 2.21 2.84
CA GLY A 10 12.23 1.93 4.04
C GLY A 10 11.37 1.54 5.22
N ASN A 11 12.00 1.53 6.39
CA ASN A 11 11.31 1.30 7.65
C ASN A 11 11.02 2.63 8.34
N TRP A 12 9.85 2.74 8.95
CA TRP A 12 9.42 3.92 9.68
C TRP A 12 8.85 3.52 11.03
N GLY A 13 9.42 4.05 12.11
CA GLY A 13 8.90 3.88 13.46
C GLY A 13 7.72 4.82 13.69
N HIS A 14 6.56 4.28 14.07
CA HIS A 14 5.36 5.08 14.34
C HIS A 14 4.65 4.68 15.62
N ILE A 15 4.20 5.66 16.39
CA ILE A 15 3.32 5.45 17.56
C ILE A 15 1.91 5.79 17.11
N PHE A 16 1.10 4.76 16.87
CA PHE A 16 -0.29 4.94 16.49
C PHE A 16 -1.13 5.52 17.63
N GLU A 17 -2.20 6.23 17.28
CA GLU A 17 -3.13 6.78 18.27
C GLU A 17 -3.63 5.69 19.24
N GLY A 18 -3.54 5.98 20.54
CA GLY A 18 -3.97 5.07 21.61
C GLY A 18 -2.96 3.98 21.98
N GLU A 19 -1.84 3.87 21.27
CA GLU A 19 -0.76 2.95 21.62
C GLU A 19 0.29 3.59 22.54
N ARG A 20 0.89 2.78 23.40
CA ARG A 20 1.94 3.23 24.35
C ARG A 20 3.35 3.03 23.82
N SER A 21 3.51 2.49 22.63
CA SER A 21 4.79 2.02 22.14
C SER A 21 4.83 2.07 20.64
N GLU A 22 6.01 2.37 20.10
CA GLU A 22 6.28 2.42 18.67
C GLU A 22 6.11 1.04 18.03
N ARG A 23 5.56 1.03 16.81
CA ARG A 23 5.59 -0.14 15.93
C ARG A 23 6.48 0.18 14.74
N MET A 24 7.25 -0.82 14.34
CA MET A 24 7.97 -0.72 13.08
C MET A 24 7.00 -0.87 11.93
N THR A 25 7.12 -0.01 10.94
CA THR A 25 6.38 -0.10 9.69
C THR A 25 7.35 -0.18 8.53
N ARG A 26 6.93 -0.78 7.43
CA ARG A 26 7.62 -0.70 6.14
C ARG A 26 6.73 0.01 5.15
N VAL A 27 7.31 0.97 4.44
CA VAL A 27 6.57 1.95 3.64
C VAL A 27 7.10 2.01 2.23
N VAL A 28 6.20 2.28 1.29
CA VAL A 28 6.53 2.74 -0.06
C VAL A 28 5.74 4.01 -0.32
N LEU A 29 6.44 5.09 -0.61
CA LEU A 29 5.85 6.36 -1.03
C LEU A 29 6.14 6.62 -2.49
N ASP A 30 5.21 7.26 -3.17
CA ASP A 30 5.44 7.84 -4.48
C ASP A 30 6.05 9.24 -4.31
N ALA A 31 7.27 9.42 -4.78
CA ALA A 31 8.03 10.68 -4.62
C ALA A 31 7.40 11.84 -5.40
N THR A 32 6.63 11.56 -6.46
CA THR A 32 6.04 12.58 -7.35
C THR A 32 4.76 13.15 -6.76
N THR A 33 3.86 12.28 -6.35
CA THR A 33 2.54 12.58 -5.79
C THR A 33 2.58 12.80 -4.27
N ARG A 34 3.70 12.44 -3.63
CA ARG A 34 3.91 12.54 -2.18
C ARG A 34 2.85 11.80 -1.38
N LYS A 35 2.54 10.56 -1.80
CA LYS A 35 1.54 9.71 -1.16
C LYS A 35 2.14 8.39 -0.73
N VAL A 36 1.61 7.82 0.34
CA VAL A 36 1.93 6.45 0.74
C VAL A 36 1.18 5.50 -0.18
N LEU A 37 1.91 4.69 -0.94
CA LEU A 37 1.35 3.65 -1.83
C LEU A 37 1.01 2.38 -1.05
N VAL A 38 1.96 1.94 -0.21
CA VAL A 38 1.81 0.72 0.60
C VAL A 38 2.40 0.96 1.97
N LEU A 39 1.69 0.49 2.98
CA LEU A 39 2.15 0.43 4.36
C LEU A 39 1.88 -0.97 4.91
N GLN A 40 2.90 -1.57 5.50
CA GLN A 40 2.71 -2.73 6.37
C GLN A 40 3.24 -2.44 7.76
N VAL A 41 2.53 -2.98 8.75
CA VAL A 41 2.80 -2.76 10.17
C VAL A 41 3.29 -4.06 10.78
N GLN A 42 4.36 -4.02 11.55
CA GLN A 42 4.84 -5.16 12.32
C GLN A 42 3.78 -5.53 13.37
N ARG A 43 3.12 -6.68 13.19
CA ARG A 43 2.03 -7.16 14.06
C ARG A 43 2.56 -7.78 15.36
N ASN A 44 3.77 -8.35 15.34
CA ASN A 44 4.43 -8.90 16.51
C ASN A 44 5.87 -8.37 16.65
N ARG A 45 6.11 -7.48 17.63
CA ARG A 45 7.43 -6.88 17.86
C ARG A 45 8.56 -7.89 18.15
N ALA A 46 8.23 -9.08 18.65
CA ALA A 46 9.21 -10.12 18.92
C ALA A 46 9.63 -10.90 17.66
N ALA A 47 8.91 -10.73 16.54
CA ALA A 47 9.16 -11.41 15.27
C ALA A 47 9.40 -10.38 14.16
N ALA A 48 10.61 -10.38 13.61
CA ALA A 48 11.01 -9.45 12.56
C ALA A 48 10.13 -9.57 11.30
N ASP A 49 9.70 -10.79 10.95
CA ASP A 49 8.92 -11.08 9.74
C ASP A 49 7.40 -11.02 9.94
N SER A 50 6.92 -10.37 11.01
CA SER A 50 5.49 -10.30 11.32
C SER A 50 4.76 -9.10 10.68
N TYR A 51 5.25 -8.61 9.55
CA TYR A 51 4.61 -7.50 8.85
C TYR A 51 3.30 -7.95 8.22
N GLY A 52 2.24 -7.21 8.50
CA GLY A 52 0.92 -7.44 7.91
C GLY A 52 0.35 -6.17 7.28
N LEU A 53 -0.67 -6.35 6.46
CA LEU A 53 -1.44 -5.27 5.83
C LEU A 53 -1.85 -4.22 6.87
N SER A 54 -1.62 -2.95 6.57
CA SER A 54 -2.15 -1.85 7.38
C SER A 54 -3.66 -1.69 7.18
N SER A 55 -4.33 -1.22 8.23
CA SER A 55 -5.68 -0.67 8.11
C SER A 55 -5.63 0.72 7.48
N ARG A 56 -6.76 1.18 6.94
CA ARG A 56 -6.89 2.53 6.37
C ARG A 56 -6.53 3.63 7.37
N THR A 57 -6.89 3.46 8.64
CA THR A 57 -6.57 4.43 9.69
C THR A 57 -5.07 4.46 9.97
N GLU A 58 -4.42 3.29 10.07
CA GLU A 58 -2.96 3.20 10.23
C GLU A 58 -2.23 3.86 9.05
N LEU A 59 -2.72 3.66 7.82
CA LEU A 59 -2.15 4.30 6.62
C LEU A 59 -2.24 5.82 6.67
N LEU A 60 -3.41 6.37 7.01
CA LEU A 60 -3.61 7.82 7.08
C LEU A 60 -2.78 8.47 8.20
N ASP A 61 -2.63 7.80 9.34
CA ASP A 61 -1.83 8.27 10.47
C ASP A 61 -0.33 8.34 10.10
N VAL A 62 0.18 7.29 9.45
CA VAL A 62 1.56 7.29 8.94
C VAL A 62 1.75 8.30 7.80
N GLU A 63 0.78 8.42 6.88
CA GLU A 63 0.86 9.41 5.81
C GLU A 63 0.92 10.83 6.36
N ASP A 64 0.12 11.16 7.39
CA ASP A 64 0.21 12.47 8.05
C ASP A 64 1.59 12.70 8.68
N SER A 65 2.09 11.71 9.43
CA SER A 65 3.40 11.75 10.08
C SER A 65 4.54 11.92 9.08
N MET A 66 4.53 11.18 7.97
CA MET A 66 5.60 11.24 6.98
C MET A 66 5.45 12.48 6.10
N VAL A 67 4.30 12.64 5.45
CA VAL A 67 4.13 13.63 4.37
C VAL A 67 3.91 15.04 4.92
N ASN A 68 3.05 15.18 5.94
CA ASN A 68 2.69 16.49 6.47
C ASN A 68 3.67 16.96 7.54
N ALA A 69 4.10 16.07 8.44
CA ALA A 69 5.00 16.46 9.53
C ALA A 69 6.49 16.44 9.14
N ASN A 70 6.91 15.64 8.15
CA ASN A 70 8.31 15.54 7.72
C ASN A 70 8.48 15.78 6.20
N PRO A 71 8.05 16.94 5.65
CA PRO A 71 8.11 17.20 4.21
C PRO A 71 9.53 17.19 3.64
N GLU A 72 10.54 17.39 4.48
CA GLU A 72 11.96 17.33 4.10
C GLU A 72 12.44 15.91 3.73
N LEU A 73 11.67 14.85 4.06
CA LEU A 73 11.97 13.48 3.63
C LEU A 73 12.01 13.33 2.10
N PHE A 74 11.28 14.18 1.37
CA PHE A 74 11.25 14.13 -0.09
C PHE A 74 12.49 14.74 -0.74
N ASP A 75 13.20 15.60 0.00
CA ASP A 75 14.45 16.22 -0.45
C ASP A 75 15.66 15.36 -0.03
N GLU A 76 15.64 14.79 1.19
CA GLU A 76 16.73 13.97 1.73
C GLU A 76 16.23 12.72 2.48
N PRO A 77 15.71 11.70 1.77
CA PRO A 77 15.13 10.51 2.42
C PRO A 77 16.14 9.72 3.27
N SER A 78 17.43 9.75 2.91
CA SER A 78 18.48 9.06 3.65
C SER A 78 18.70 9.60 5.07
N ALA A 79 18.38 10.87 5.33
CA ALA A 79 18.42 11.43 6.69
C ALA A 79 17.41 10.76 7.64
N PHE A 80 16.36 10.18 7.07
CA PHE A 80 15.30 9.45 7.77
C PHE A 80 15.49 7.93 7.74
N GLY A 81 16.63 7.44 7.21
CA GLY A 81 16.86 6.01 7.03
C GLY A 81 16.00 5.39 5.91
N LEU A 82 15.49 6.22 4.99
CA LEU A 82 14.75 5.79 3.80
C LEU A 82 15.66 5.81 2.58
N GLU A 83 15.27 5.06 1.55
CA GLU A 83 15.99 4.95 0.28
C GLU A 83 15.10 5.39 -0.88
N ALA A 84 15.66 6.19 -1.78
CA ALA A 84 15.02 6.56 -3.04
C ALA A 84 15.37 5.52 -4.12
N THR A 85 14.36 4.90 -4.71
CA THR A 85 14.49 3.80 -5.67
C THR A 85 13.64 4.02 -6.92
N GLY A 86 14.05 3.40 -8.02
CA GLY A 86 13.31 3.37 -9.29
C GLY A 86 12.39 2.16 -9.43
N SER A 87 12.28 1.29 -8.42
CA SER A 87 11.49 0.07 -8.48
C SER A 87 10.81 -0.23 -7.16
N LEU A 88 9.62 -0.82 -7.22
CA LEU A 88 8.89 -1.28 -6.06
C LEU A 88 9.61 -2.49 -5.44
N PRO A 89 9.68 -2.58 -4.10
CA PRO A 89 10.20 -3.77 -3.44
C PRO A 89 9.22 -4.94 -3.60
N ASP A 90 9.72 -6.18 -3.66
CA ASP A 90 8.92 -7.38 -3.94
C ASP A 90 7.73 -7.54 -3.01
N TRP A 91 7.91 -7.22 -1.72
CA TRP A 91 6.85 -7.31 -0.71
C TRP A 91 5.70 -6.31 -0.91
N ALA A 92 5.94 -5.21 -1.63
CA ALA A 92 4.94 -4.19 -1.93
C ALA A 92 4.22 -4.48 -3.25
N THR A 93 4.92 -5.08 -4.23
CA THR A 93 4.37 -5.39 -5.55
C THR A 93 3.06 -6.18 -5.43
N SER A 94 3.06 -7.29 -4.68
CA SER A 94 1.86 -8.12 -4.51
C SER A 94 0.68 -7.37 -3.89
N GLN A 95 0.93 -6.42 -2.98
CA GLN A 95 -0.13 -5.63 -2.35
C GLN A 95 -0.68 -4.52 -3.23
N ILE A 96 0.17 -3.94 -4.08
CA ILE A 96 -0.25 -2.96 -5.09
C ILE A 96 -1.14 -3.67 -6.10
N GLU A 97 -0.70 -4.81 -6.62
CA GLU A 97 -1.48 -5.63 -7.55
C GLU A 97 -2.83 -6.04 -6.95
N GLU A 98 -2.84 -6.56 -5.71
CA GLU A 98 -4.08 -6.90 -4.99
C GLU A 98 -5.00 -5.67 -4.84
N SER A 99 -4.45 -4.52 -4.47
CA SER A 99 -5.21 -3.28 -4.29
C SER A 99 -5.80 -2.76 -5.60
N GLU A 100 -5.02 -2.81 -6.69
CA GLU A 100 -5.47 -2.43 -8.04
C GLU A 100 -6.59 -3.35 -8.53
N LEU A 101 -6.45 -4.66 -8.32
CA LEU A 101 -7.49 -5.64 -8.62
C LEU A 101 -8.77 -5.36 -7.82
N ARG A 102 -8.67 -5.02 -6.54
CA ARG A 102 -9.83 -4.67 -5.70
C ARG A 102 -10.52 -3.39 -6.16
N VAL A 103 -9.77 -2.35 -6.54
CA VAL A 103 -10.35 -1.12 -7.09
C VAL A 103 -11.08 -1.42 -8.40
N LYS A 104 -10.43 -2.15 -9.31
CA LYS A 104 -11.02 -2.53 -10.59
C LYS A 104 -12.27 -3.39 -10.42
N LEU A 105 -12.27 -4.32 -9.46
CA LEU A 105 -13.45 -5.10 -9.10
C LEU A 105 -14.61 -4.20 -8.64
N ALA A 106 -14.34 -3.23 -7.77
CA ALA A 106 -15.36 -2.31 -7.27
C ALA A 106 -15.94 -1.43 -8.40
N GLU A 107 -15.12 -0.96 -9.33
CA GLU A 107 -15.56 -0.22 -10.52
C GLU A 107 -16.47 -1.07 -11.40
N LEU A 108 -16.03 -2.28 -11.78
CA LEU A 108 -16.81 -3.20 -12.60
C LEU A 108 -18.11 -3.63 -11.94
N GLN A 109 -18.11 -3.86 -10.64
CA GLN A 109 -19.33 -4.14 -9.87
C GLN A 109 -20.30 -2.95 -9.90
N GLY A 110 -19.78 -1.72 -9.80
CA GLY A 110 -20.55 -0.49 -9.94
C GLY A 110 -21.17 -0.37 -11.34
N GLU A 111 -20.42 -0.64 -12.40
CA GLU A 111 -20.89 -0.65 -13.78
C GLU A 111 -21.93 -1.74 -14.04
N PHE A 112 -21.70 -2.95 -13.54
CA PHE A 112 -22.64 -4.07 -13.65
C PHE A 112 -23.95 -3.77 -12.92
N ALA A 113 -23.88 -3.16 -11.74
CA ALA A 113 -25.05 -2.68 -11.01
C ALA A 113 -25.79 -1.57 -11.77
N ALA A 114 -25.08 -0.61 -12.35
CA ALA A 114 -25.66 0.46 -13.16
C ALA A 114 -26.33 -0.07 -14.44
N ALA A 115 -25.81 -1.15 -15.03
CA ALA A 115 -26.42 -1.86 -16.15
C ALA A 115 -27.67 -2.69 -15.75
N GLY A 116 -27.96 -2.79 -14.45
CA GLY A 116 -29.06 -3.61 -13.90
C GLY A 116 -28.75 -5.11 -13.93
N GLY A 117 -27.49 -5.48 -13.74
CA GLY A 117 -27.03 -6.87 -13.75
C GLY A 117 -27.02 -7.52 -15.14
N ARG A 118 -26.88 -6.70 -16.19
CA ARG A 118 -26.84 -7.14 -17.59
C ARG A 118 -25.46 -6.87 -18.17
N GLY A 119 -24.91 -7.85 -18.89
CA GLY A 119 -23.59 -7.77 -19.51
C GLY A 119 -22.76 -8.98 -19.15
N VAL A 120 -22.72 -9.97 -20.06
CA VAL A 120 -21.96 -11.21 -19.86
C VAL A 120 -20.47 -10.90 -19.70
N GLU A 121 -19.94 -9.98 -20.51
CA GLU A 121 -18.54 -9.55 -20.45
C GLU A 121 -18.15 -8.89 -19.12
N LEU A 122 -19.06 -8.13 -18.48
CA LEU A 122 -18.80 -7.54 -17.16
C LEU A 122 -18.82 -8.60 -16.07
N ALA A 123 -19.76 -9.56 -16.14
CA ALA A 123 -19.83 -10.67 -15.20
C ALA A 123 -18.59 -11.59 -15.29
N GLU A 124 -18.10 -11.87 -16.51
CA GLU A 124 -16.88 -12.65 -16.74
C GLU A 124 -15.64 -11.94 -16.19
N GLN A 125 -15.52 -10.62 -16.39
CA GLN A 125 -14.40 -9.84 -15.83
C GLN A 125 -14.43 -9.78 -14.30
N ILE A 126 -15.63 -9.66 -13.69
CA ILE A 126 -15.81 -9.71 -12.24
C ILE A 126 -15.35 -11.07 -11.69
N ASP A 127 -15.80 -12.18 -12.30
CA ASP A 127 -15.42 -13.53 -11.88
C ASP A 127 -13.91 -13.77 -12.00
N GLU A 128 -13.30 -13.32 -13.11
CA GLU A 128 -11.85 -13.45 -13.31
C GLU A 128 -11.05 -12.70 -12.24
N ILE A 129 -11.42 -11.45 -11.93
CA ILE A 129 -10.72 -10.66 -10.90
C ILE A 129 -10.94 -11.26 -9.51
N GLN A 130 -12.15 -11.76 -9.21
CA GLN A 130 -12.41 -12.46 -7.95
C GLN A 130 -11.54 -13.72 -7.82
N ARG A 131 -11.31 -14.46 -8.92
CA ARG A 131 -10.41 -15.61 -8.93
C ARG A 131 -8.96 -15.20 -8.67
N GLN A 132 -8.48 -14.13 -9.30
CA GLN A 132 -7.12 -13.60 -9.06
C GLN A 132 -6.95 -13.15 -7.61
N LEU A 133 -7.94 -12.44 -7.05
CA LEU A 133 -7.92 -12.02 -5.64
C LEU A 133 -7.88 -13.21 -4.67
N GLY A 134 -8.56 -14.31 -5.01
CA GLY A 134 -8.51 -15.54 -4.23
C GLY A 134 -7.11 -16.18 -4.16
N GLU A 135 -6.21 -15.88 -5.12
CA GLU A 135 -4.82 -16.33 -5.07
C GLU A 135 -4.01 -15.58 -4.00
N TYR A 136 -4.39 -14.34 -3.65
CA TYR A 136 -3.75 -13.56 -2.60
C TYR A 136 -4.30 -13.88 -1.20
N GLU A 137 -5.55 -14.35 -1.08
CA GLU A 137 -6.16 -14.75 0.19
C GLU A 137 -5.71 -16.16 0.67
N GLY A 138 -5.05 -16.94 -0.20
CA GLY A 138 -4.61 -18.31 0.10
C GLY A 138 -3.24 -18.45 0.76
N ASP A 139 -2.52 -17.34 0.96
CA ASP A 139 -1.12 -17.31 1.44
C ASP A 139 -0.99 -16.95 2.94
N GLU A 140 -2.04 -17.19 3.75
CA GLU A 140 -2.02 -17.04 5.23
C GLU A 140 -1.51 -18.28 6.00
#